data_AF-A0A926AGR3-F1
#
_entry.id   AF-A0A926AGR3-F1
#
_cell.length_a   1.000
_cell.length_b   1.000
_cell.length_c   1.000
_cell.angle_alpha   90.00
_cell.angle_beta   90.00
_cell.angle_gamma   90.00
#
_symmetry.space_group_name_H-M   'P 1'
#
loop_
_entity.id
_entity.type
_entity.pdbx_description
1 polymer ?
#
loop_
_entity_poly.entity_id
_entity_poly.type
_entity_poly.pdbx_seq_one_letter_code
_entity_poly.pdbx_strand_id
1 'polypeptide(L)'
;MITVRFIQRLWDGRNYDRLIGELLAARVESSPRINSRLTGSTAAAALGLIRLDELNQSHTPVAQKMLRCIIASQTTDGGQESGWNDPMLCALCLRALMTARGQGLAIERGLAWLATMQRPEGTWPAEPFRRMPGDALVSAFILMQLGGNEQFRSAVRFDEAILWFAARAEELDGEIVKIWHYASMRAGVHAMRREAGLRGASTSEAEVSLWS
;
A
#
# COMPACT_ATOMS: atom_id res chain seq x y z
N MET A 1 -13.53 18.49 9.52
CA MET A 1 -13.50 18.27 8.05
C MET A 1 -12.26 18.93 7.48
N ILE A 2 -11.36 18.16 6.86
CA ILE A 2 -10.13 18.71 6.27
C ILE A 2 -10.44 19.33 4.90
N THR A 3 -9.97 20.56 4.65
CA THR A 3 -10.19 21.29 3.40
C THR A 3 -8.88 21.46 2.62
N VAL A 4 -8.97 21.71 1.31
CA VAL A 4 -7.78 21.98 0.46
C VAL A 4 -6.95 23.15 1.03
N ARG A 5 -7.61 24.25 1.43
CA ARG A 5 -6.93 25.42 2.02
C ARG A 5 -6.22 25.06 3.33
N PHE A 6 -6.80 24.18 4.15
CA PHE A 6 -6.17 23.73 5.38
C PHE A 6 -4.93 22.86 5.09
N ILE A 7 -5.04 21.90 4.16
CA ILE A 7 -3.90 21.07 3.70
C ILE A 7 -2.78 21.98 3.18
N GLN A 8 -3.10 22.91 2.28
CA GLN A 8 -2.14 23.84 1.71
C GLN A 8 -1.47 24.70 2.78
N ARG A 9 -2.22 25.24 3.75
CA ARG A 9 -1.65 26.04 4.84
C ARG A 9 -0.64 25.26 5.66
N LEU A 10 -0.95 24.02 6.03
CA LEU A 10 -0.02 23.18 6.80
C LEU A 10 1.21 22.79 5.96
N TRP A 11 1.01 22.47 4.68
CA TRP A 11 2.08 22.15 3.74
C TRP A 11 3.04 23.32 3.52
N ASP A 12 2.52 24.50 3.15
CA ASP A 12 3.35 25.70 2.90
C ASP A 12 4.04 26.17 4.20
N GLY A 13 3.41 25.95 5.36
CA GLY A 13 3.99 26.19 6.69
C GLY A 13 4.97 25.11 7.17
N ARG A 14 5.27 24.08 6.36
CA ARG A 14 6.15 22.93 6.70
C ARG A 14 5.76 22.19 7.98
N ASN A 15 4.48 22.23 8.37
CA ASN A 15 3.95 21.56 9.55
C ASN A 15 3.56 20.11 9.22
N TYR A 16 4.54 19.31 8.77
CA TYR A 16 4.29 17.99 8.17
C TYR A 16 3.70 16.99 9.15
N ASP A 17 4.22 16.89 10.38
CA ASP A 17 3.70 15.91 11.36
C ASP A 17 2.25 16.21 11.74
N ARG A 18 1.93 17.51 11.90
CA ARG A 18 0.56 17.95 12.11
C ARG A 18 -0.32 17.63 10.89
N LEU A 19 0.17 17.87 9.68
CA LEU A 19 -0.56 17.54 8.46
C LEU A 19 -0.85 16.03 8.37
N ILE A 20 0.12 15.18 8.69
CA ILE A 20 -0.04 13.71 8.74
C ILE A 20 -1.11 13.33 9.76
N GLY A 21 -1.03 13.86 10.99
CA GLY A 21 -2.01 13.58 12.04
C GLY A 21 -3.44 13.96 11.62
N GLU A 22 -3.62 15.12 11.00
CA GLU A 22 -4.92 15.59 10.51
C GLU A 22 -5.44 14.78 9.31
N LEU A 23 -4.55 14.31 8.44
CA LEU A 23 -4.90 13.49 7.27
C LEU A 23 -5.27 12.06 7.65
N LEU A 24 -4.65 11.51 8.70
CA LEU A 24 -4.94 10.19 9.23
C LEU A 24 -6.10 10.21 10.24
N ALA A 25 -6.45 11.37 10.79
CA ALA A 25 -7.59 11.49 11.70
C ALA A 25 -8.86 10.86 11.09
N ALA A 26 -9.48 9.96 11.84
CA ALA A 26 -10.68 9.18 11.46
C ALA A 26 -10.48 8.16 10.31
N ARG A 27 -9.24 7.82 9.94
CA ARG A 27 -8.96 6.72 8.99
C ARG A 27 -8.68 5.40 9.69
N VAL A 28 -8.88 4.30 8.96
CA VAL A 28 -8.47 2.95 9.42
C VAL A 28 -6.98 2.88 9.69
N GLU A 29 -6.18 3.62 8.91
CA GLU A 29 -4.72 3.72 9.05
C GLU A 29 -4.26 4.51 10.27
N SER A 30 -5.20 5.12 11.03
CA SER A 30 -4.89 5.86 12.25
C SER A 30 -4.48 4.91 13.37
N SER A 31 -3.20 4.53 13.37
CA SER A 31 -2.56 3.77 14.44
C SER A 31 -1.33 4.52 14.94
N PRO A 32 -1.03 4.51 16.25
CA PRO A 32 0.23 5.01 16.78
C PRO A 32 1.46 4.40 16.11
N ARG A 33 1.44 3.09 15.78
CA ARG A 33 2.56 2.39 15.12
C ARG A 33 2.76 2.83 13.68
N ILE A 34 1.68 3.11 12.95
CA ILE A 34 1.76 3.65 11.58
C ILE A 34 2.22 5.12 11.63
N ASN A 35 1.63 5.91 12.53
CA ASN A 35 1.92 7.33 12.65
C ASN A 35 3.39 7.61 12.99
N SER A 36 4.01 6.78 13.85
CA SER A 36 5.43 6.95 14.20
C SER A 36 6.38 6.65 13.05
N ARG A 37 5.96 5.83 12.07
CA ARG A 37 6.75 5.50 10.88
C ARG A 37 6.55 6.49 9.74
N LEU A 38 5.35 7.07 9.62
CA LEU A 38 5.03 8.07 8.60
C LEU A 38 5.42 9.47 9.09
N THR A 39 6.64 9.90 8.73
CA THR A 39 7.17 11.21 9.11
C THR A 39 7.72 11.97 7.92
N GLY A 40 7.93 13.27 8.08
CA GLY A 40 8.59 14.11 7.10
C GLY A 40 7.73 14.53 5.90
N SER A 41 8.36 15.29 4.99
CA SER A 41 7.67 15.93 3.87
C SER A 41 7.13 14.93 2.85
N THR A 42 7.85 13.83 2.58
CA THR A 42 7.43 12.83 1.58
C THR A 42 6.15 12.10 2.01
N ALA A 43 6.08 11.65 3.27
CA ALA A 43 4.88 11.00 3.79
C ALA A 43 3.68 11.97 3.80
N ALA A 44 3.91 13.21 4.25
CA ALA A 44 2.91 14.26 4.22
C ALA A 44 2.42 14.59 2.80
N ALA A 45 3.33 14.61 1.82
CA ALA A 45 3.00 14.83 0.41
C ALA A 45 2.13 13.70 -0.15
N ALA A 46 2.51 12.45 0.11
CA ALA A 46 1.79 11.28 -0.39
C ALA A 46 0.38 11.18 0.21
N LEU A 47 0.24 11.33 1.54
CA LEU A 47 -1.07 11.37 2.19
C LEU A 47 -1.90 12.56 1.71
N GLY A 48 -1.27 13.73 1.56
CA GLY A 48 -1.93 14.94 1.07
C GLY A 48 -2.47 14.75 -0.34
N LEU A 49 -1.69 14.15 -1.24
CA LEU A 49 -2.07 13.91 -2.62
C LEU A 49 -3.22 12.89 -2.72
N ILE A 50 -3.16 11.78 -1.97
CA ILE A 50 -4.27 10.82 -1.86
C ILE A 50 -5.54 11.53 -1.37
N ARG A 51 -5.42 12.38 -0.35
CA ARG A 51 -6.59 13.07 0.20
C ARG A 51 -7.16 14.09 -0.78
N LEU A 52 -6.32 14.80 -1.51
CA LEU A 52 -6.77 15.73 -2.55
C LEU A 52 -7.50 14.99 -3.66
N ASP A 53 -7.03 13.80 -4.07
CA ASP A 53 -7.71 12.95 -5.04
C ASP A 53 -9.09 12.49 -4.53
N GLU A 54 -9.19 12.04 -3.28
CA GLU A 54 -10.48 11.67 -2.65
C GLU A 54 -11.49 12.81 -2.59
N LEU A 55 -11.00 14.06 -2.54
CA LEU A 55 -11.82 15.27 -2.59
C LEU A 55 -12.11 15.74 -4.03
N ASN A 56 -11.60 15.03 -5.05
CA ASN A 56 -11.61 15.40 -6.45
C ASN A 56 -10.90 16.75 -6.74
N GLN A 57 -9.76 16.97 -6.07
CA GLN A 57 -8.96 18.20 -6.05
C GLN A 57 -7.49 17.95 -6.41
N SER A 58 -7.20 16.88 -7.16
CA SER A 58 -5.84 16.51 -7.61
C SER A 58 -5.23 17.50 -8.63
N HIS A 59 -6.03 18.40 -9.19
CA HIS A 59 -5.59 19.44 -10.14
C HIS A 59 -5.06 20.72 -9.48
N THR A 60 -5.10 20.82 -8.15
CA THR A 60 -4.70 22.05 -7.45
C THR A 60 -3.17 22.28 -7.49
N PRO A 61 -2.69 23.54 -7.38
CA PRO A 61 -1.26 23.83 -7.35
C PRO A 61 -0.51 23.13 -6.21
N VAL A 62 -1.15 22.92 -5.05
CA VAL A 62 -0.55 22.17 -3.93
C VAL A 62 -0.36 20.69 -4.27
N ALA A 63 -1.28 20.08 -5.02
CA ALA A 63 -1.12 18.69 -5.50
C ALA A 63 0.13 18.56 -6.39
N GLN A 64 0.37 19.52 -7.28
CA GLN A 64 1.56 19.55 -8.14
C GLN A 64 2.88 19.77 -7.35
N LYS A 65 2.84 20.54 -6.25
CA LYS A 65 3.99 20.66 -5.33
C LYS A 65 4.27 19.33 -4.62
N MET A 66 3.23 18.67 -4.12
CA MET A 66 3.34 17.38 -3.44
C MET A 66 3.84 16.28 -4.38
N LEU A 67 3.31 16.21 -5.60
CA LEU A 67 3.75 15.27 -6.64
C LEU A 67 5.25 15.42 -6.92
N ARG A 68 5.72 16.66 -7.13
CA ARG A 68 7.15 16.94 -7.31
C ARG A 68 7.99 16.55 -6.10
N CYS A 69 7.48 16.77 -4.88
CA CYS A 69 8.16 16.34 -3.66
C CYS A 69 8.34 14.82 -3.60
N ILE A 70 7.33 14.05 -3.99
CA ILE A 70 7.38 12.58 -3.99
C ILE A 70 8.38 12.07 -5.03
N ILE A 71 8.36 12.63 -6.24
CA ILE A 71 9.27 12.24 -7.32
C ILE A 71 10.72 12.60 -6.97
N ALA A 72 10.96 13.81 -6.43
CA ALA A 72 12.30 14.27 -6.08
C ALA A 72 12.92 13.52 -4.89
N SER A 73 12.10 12.87 -4.05
CA SER A 73 12.58 12.09 -2.91
C SER A 73 12.83 10.61 -3.22
N GLN A 74 12.47 10.13 -4.41
CA GLN A 74 12.82 8.80 -4.85
C GLN A 74 14.33 8.73 -5.09
N THR A 75 15.02 7.81 -4.41
CA THR A 75 16.46 7.63 -4.60
C THR A 75 16.77 7.20 -6.04
N THR A 76 17.83 7.77 -6.61
CA THR A 76 18.22 7.54 -8.02
C THR A 76 19.58 6.89 -8.14
N ASP A 77 20.08 6.28 -7.07
CA ASP A 77 21.47 5.85 -6.88
C ASP A 77 21.92 4.70 -7.83
N GLY A 78 21.20 4.47 -8.92
CA GLY A 78 21.62 3.63 -10.05
C GLY A 78 21.62 2.13 -9.79
N GLY A 79 21.52 1.70 -8.53
CA GLY A 79 21.40 0.31 -8.12
C GLY A 79 19.96 -0.18 -8.02
N GLN A 80 19.77 -1.46 -7.67
CA GLN A 80 18.48 -2.10 -7.34
C GLN A 80 17.78 -1.50 -6.10
N GLU A 81 18.21 -0.33 -5.63
CA GLU A 81 17.77 0.38 -4.43
C GLU A 81 16.98 1.65 -4.76
N SER A 82 16.57 1.84 -6.02
CA SER A 82 15.77 2.99 -6.43
C SER A 82 14.34 2.92 -5.85
N GLY A 83 14.12 3.58 -4.72
CA GLY A 83 12.86 3.53 -3.96
C GLY A 83 12.76 4.70 -2.97
N TRP A 84 11.88 4.57 -1.97
CA TRP A 84 11.77 5.55 -0.88
C TRP A 84 12.40 5.02 0.43
N ASN A 85 13.28 4.02 0.33
CA ASN A 85 14.06 3.42 1.43
C ASN A 85 13.26 2.98 2.67
N ASP A 86 11.94 2.85 2.57
CA ASP A 86 11.05 2.28 3.57
C ASP A 86 9.84 1.64 2.84
N PRO A 87 9.49 0.38 3.12
CA PRO A 87 8.41 -0.30 2.40
C PRO A 87 7.03 0.35 2.55
N MET A 88 6.71 0.90 3.73
CA MET A 88 5.43 1.58 3.95
C MET A 88 5.35 2.91 3.20
N LEU A 89 6.41 3.73 3.29
CA LEU A 89 6.52 4.99 2.58
C LEU A 89 6.52 4.77 1.07
N CYS A 90 7.21 3.74 0.57
CA CYS A 90 7.20 3.36 -0.83
C CYS A 90 5.77 3.04 -1.30
N ALA A 91 5.05 2.19 -0.57
CA ALA A 91 3.67 1.84 -0.92
C ALA A 91 2.73 3.05 -0.90
N LEU A 92 2.90 3.95 0.07
CA LEU A 92 2.13 5.18 0.16
C LEU A 92 2.42 6.14 -1.00
N CYS A 93 3.70 6.30 -1.38
CA CYS A 93 4.11 7.10 -2.53
C CYS A 93 3.58 6.52 -3.84
N LEU A 94 3.66 5.20 -4.03
CA LEU A 94 3.11 4.51 -5.19
C LEU A 94 1.59 4.73 -5.29
N ARG A 95 0.84 4.57 -4.20
CA ARG A 95 -0.60 4.86 -4.19
C ARG A 95 -0.86 6.30 -4.63
N ALA A 96 -0.13 7.27 -4.06
CA ALA A 96 -0.29 8.68 -4.39
C ALA A 96 0.00 8.99 -5.88
N LEU A 97 1.08 8.43 -6.44
CA LEU A 97 1.43 8.58 -7.85
C LEU A 97 0.39 7.95 -8.78
N MET A 98 -0.08 6.74 -8.46
CA MET A 98 -1.10 6.04 -9.22
C MET A 98 -2.46 6.76 -9.18
N THR A 99 -2.85 7.33 -8.04
CA THR A 99 -4.10 8.13 -7.93
C THR A 99 -4.03 9.43 -8.74
N ALA A 100 -2.85 10.06 -8.83
CA ALA A 100 -2.65 11.25 -9.65
C ALA A 100 -2.64 10.95 -11.16
N ARG A 101 -3.05 9.74 -11.58
CA ARG A 101 -2.95 9.21 -12.95
C ARG A 101 -1.52 9.31 -13.52
N GLY A 102 -0.54 9.30 -12.63
CA GLY A 102 0.86 9.24 -13.01
C GLY A 102 1.11 7.93 -13.73
N GLN A 103 1.82 8.00 -14.84
CA GLN A 103 2.49 6.86 -15.45
C GLN A 103 3.97 7.20 -15.53
N GLY A 104 4.80 6.16 -15.49
CA GLY A 104 6.21 6.27 -15.83
C GLY A 104 7.16 5.71 -14.79
N LEU A 105 8.42 6.03 -15.03
CA LEU A 105 9.57 5.33 -14.47
C LEU A 105 9.62 5.32 -12.94
N ALA A 106 9.06 6.34 -12.27
CA ALA A 106 9.01 6.38 -10.81
C ALA A 106 8.13 5.27 -10.21
N ILE A 107 7.00 4.97 -10.85
CA ILE A 107 6.10 3.90 -10.43
C ILE A 107 6.77 2.54 -10.67
N GLU A 108 7.33 2.34 -11.86
CA GLU A 108 8.02 1.11 -12.24
C GLU A 108 9.18 0.80 -11.29
N ARG A 109 10.02 1.80 -10.98
CA ARG A 109 11.13 1.67 -10.02
C ARG A 109 10.64 1.31 -8.62
N GLY A 110 9.61 1.99 -8.13
CA GLY A 110 9.05 1.72 -6.81
C GLY A 110 8.45 0.32 -6.70
N LEU A 111 7.71 -0.12 -7.72
CA LEU A 111 7.15 -1.48 -7.79
C LEU A 111 8.25 -2.54 -7.85
N ALA A 112 9.25 -2.35 -8.72
CA ALA A 112 10.40 -3.24 -8.81
C ALA A 112 11.13 -3.34 -7.46
N TRP A 113 11.36 -2.20 -6.80
CA TRP A 113 11.99 -2.18 -5.48
C TRP A 113 11.18 -2.96 -4.44
N LEU A 114 9.86 -2.73 -4.34
CA LEU A 114 9.00 -3.53 -3.44
C LEU A 114 9.04 -5.02 -3.75
N ALA A 115 9.06 -5.40 -5.02
CA ALA A 115 9.18 -6.79 -5.43
C ALA A 115 10.50 -7.42 -4.96
N THR A 116 11.63 -6.69 -5.07
CA THR A 116 12.93 -7.18 -4.58
C THR A 116 13.01 -7.29 -3.06
N MET A 117 12.24 -6.46 -2.34
CA MET A 117 12.18 -6.48 -0.88
C MET A 117 11.28 -7.57 -0.32
N GLN A 118 10.36 -8.09 -1.14
CA GLN A 118 9.42 -9.10 -0.70
C GLN A 118 10.14 -10.43 -0.38
N ARG A 119 9.74 -11.07 0.72
CA ARG A 119 10.22 -12.36 1.20
C ARG A 119 9.51 -13.52 0.49
N PRO A 120 10.15 -14.69 0.26
CA PRO A 120 9.56 -15.82 -0.48
C PRO A 120 8.12 -16.17 -0.06
N GLU A 121 7.83 -16.04 1.23
CA GLU A 121 6.52 -16.25 1.85
C GLU A 121 5.50 -15.12 1.61
N GLY A 122 5.84 -14.09 0.85
CA GLY A 122 4.94 -13.00 0.41
C GLY A 122 4.96 -11.73 1.26
N THR A 123 5.66 -11.70 2.39
CA THR A 123 5.69 -10.55 3.31
C THR A 123 6.83 -9.57 3.01
N TRP A 124 6.77 -8.36 3.57
CA TRP A 124 7.81 -7.34 3.49
C TRP A 124 8.40 -7.06 4.86
N PRO A 125 9.72 -6.82 4.96
CA PRO A 125 10.36 -6.48 6.23
C PRO A 125 9.97 -5.07 6.68
N ALA A 126 10.09 -4.81 7.99
CA ALA A 126 9.91 -3.46 8.53
C ALA A 126 11.04 -2.51 8.13
N GLU A 127 12.27 -3.00 8.05
CA GLU A 127 13.43 -2.19 7.68
C GLU A 127 13.86 -2.48 6.23
N PRO A 128 14.51 -1.54 5.52
CA PRO A 128 14.90 -1.70 4.11
C PRO A 128 16.07 -2.67 3.89
N PHE A 129 16.20 -3.71 4.73
CA PHE A 129 17.22 -4.74 4.62
C PHE A 129 16.60 -6.05 4.16
N ARG A 130 16.99 -6.52 2.97
CA ARG A 130 16.44 -7.74 2.34
C ARG A 130 16.52 -9.00 3.22
N ARG A 131 17.48 -9.06 4.15
CA ARG A 131 17.70 -10.23 5.03
C ARG A 131 16.79 -10.25 6.27
N MET A 132 16.10 -9.17 6.56
CA MET A 132 15.19 -9.10 7.71
C MET A 132 13.97 -10.01 7.48
N PRO A 133 13.40 -10.58 8.55
CA PRO A 133 12.14 -11.29 8.45
C PRO A 133 11.02 -10.35 7.99
N GLY A 134 9.97 -10.93 7.41
CA GLY A 134 8.76 -10.18 7.09
C GLY A 134 8.07 -9.65 8.34
N ASP A 135 7.49 -8.47 8.22
CA ASP A 135 6.70 -7.80 9.25
C ASP A 135 5.23 -7.75 8.84
N ALA A 136 4.37 -8.20 9.75
CA ALA A 136 2.94 -8.35 9.49
C ALA A 136 2.22 -6.99 9.37
N LEU A 137 2.60 -5.99 10.16
CA LEU A 137 1.97 -4.66 10.11
C LEU A 137 2.33 -3.96 8.79
N VAL A 138 3.60 -3.98 8.40
CA VAL A 138 4.11 -3.40 7.16
C VAL A 138 3.47 -4.09 5.96
N SER A 139 3.42 -5.42 5.96
CA SER A 139 2.81 -6.19 4.87
C SER A 139 1.31 -5.89 4.73
N ALA A 140 0.57 -5.84 5.84
CA ALA A 140 -0.85 -5.51 5.82
C ALA A 140 -1.08 -4.08 5.33
N PHE A 141 -0.22 -3.14 5.72
CA PHE A 141 -0.27 -1.76 5.25
C PHE A 141 -0.04 -1.66 3.74
N ILE A 142 0.99 -2.32 3.21
CA ILE A 142 1.27 -2.34 1.76
C ILE A 142 0.07 -2.87 0.99
N LEU A 143 -0.50 -4.01 1.43
CA LEU A 143 -1.69 -4.60 0.79
C LEU A 143 -2.91 -3.69 0.90
N MET A 144 -3.09 -2.98 2.01
CA MET A 144 -4.17 -2.00 2.15
C MET A 144 -4.02 -0.82 1.19
N GLN A 145 -2.78 -0.35 0.96
CA GLN A 145 -2.53 0.78 0.07
C GLN A 145 -2.64 0.39 -1.41
N LEU A 146 -2.08 -0.76 -1.80
CA LEU A 146 -1.85 -1.13 -3.20
C LEU A 146 -2.58 -2.40 -3.65
N GLY A 147 -3.17 -3.18 -2.76
CA GLY A 147 -3.74 -4.49 -3.08
C GLY A 147 -4.90 -4.47 -4.07
N GLY A 148 -5.55 -3.32 -4.31
CA GLY A 148 -6.56 -3.14 -5.36
C GLY A 148 -6.00 -2.79 -6.74
N ASN A 149 -4.69 -2.59 -6.88
CA ASN A 149 -4.06 -2.15 -8.12
C ASN A 149 -3.45 -3.34 -8.89
N GLU A 150 -3.82 -3.51 -10.15
CA GLU A 150 -3.38 -4.63 -10.99
C GLU A 150 -1.86 -4.61 -11.25
N GLN A 151 -1.29 -3.44 -11.55
CA GLN A 151 0.15 -3.30 -11.80
C GLN A 151 0.98 -3.74 -10.58
N PHE A 152 0.52 -3.41 -9.36
CA PHE A 152 1.13 -3.88 -8.13
C PHE A 152 1.03 -5.41 -8.00
N ARG A 153 -0.15 -5.99 -8.22
CA ARG A 153 -0.35 -7.45 -8.13
C ARG A 153 0.53 -8.21 -9.09
N SER A 154 0.71 -7.71 -10.31
CA SER A 154 1.58 -8.35 -11.31
C SER A 154 3.08 -8.20 -11.00
N ALA A 155 3.46 -7.19 -10.20
CA ALA A 155 4.87 -6.94 -9.87
C ALA A 155 5.37 -7.77 -8.68
N VAL A 156 4.48 -8.27 -7.82
CA VAL A 156 4.85 -8.93 -6.55
C VAL A 156 4.25 -10.33 -6.46
N ARG A 157 4.75 -11.16 -5.54
CA ARG A 157 4.15 -12.43 -5.13
C ARG A 157 2.88 -12.19 -4.31
N PHE A 158 1.84 -11.70 -4.96
CA PHE A 158 0.64 -11.21 -4.31
C PHE A 158 -0.12 -12.35 -3.63
N ASP A 159 -0.31 -13.48 -4.32
CA ASP A 159 -1.07 -14.63 -3.81
C ASP A 159 -0.41 -15.22 -2.56
N GLU A 160 0.92 -15.29 -2.54
CA GLU A 160 1.70 -15.72 -1.38
C GLU A 160 1.47 -14.81 -0.18
N ALA A 161 1.39 -13.49 -0.38
CA ALA A 161 1.09 -12.54 0.69
C ALA A 161 -0.32 -12.78 1.26
N ILE A 162 -1.32 -13.00 0.39
CA ILE A 162 -2.71 -13.31 0.81
C ILE A 162 -2.77 -14.64 1.57
N LEU A 163 -2.08 -15.67 1.08
CA LEU A 163 -2.00 -16.98 1.73
C LEU A 163 -1.31 -16.89 3.10
N TRP A 164 -0.26 -16.08 3.22
CA TRP A 164 0.44 -15.86 4.48
C TRP A 164 -0.47 -15.29 5.56
N PHE A 165 -1.23 -14.23 5.23
CA PHE A 165 -2.20 -13.63 6.17
C PHE A 165 -3.36 -14.57 6.50
N ALA A 166 -3.83 -15.33 5.51
CA ALA A 166 -4.89 -16.32 5.71
C ALA A 166 -4.47 -17.43 6.70
N ALA A 167 -3.24 -17.94 6.55
CA ALA A 167 -2.72 -19.03 7.38
C ALA A 167 -2.42 -18.60 8.83
N ARG A 168 -2.26 -17.29 9.08
CA ARG A 168 -1.88 -16.74 10.39
C ARG A 168 -2.95 -15.89 11.03
N ALA A 169 -4.18 -15.88 10.53
CA ALA A 169 -5.22 -14.95 10.97
C ALA A 169 -5.47 -14.97 12.49
N GLU A 170 -5.29 -16.11 13.15
CA GLU A 170 -5.45 -16.29 14.61
C GLU A 170 -4.25 -15.79 15.43
N GLU A 171 -3.07 -15.68 14.82
CA GLU A 171 -1.83 -15.21 15.46
C GLU A 171 -1.65 -13.69 15.40
N LEU A 172 -2.44 -13.00 14.55
CA LEU A 172 -2.31 -11.57 14.33
C LEU A 172 -2.89 -10.77 15.49
N ASP A 173 -2.20 -9.71 15.89
CA ASP A 173 -2.73 -8.76 16.86
C ASP A 173 -3.95 -8.00 16.28
N GLY A 174 -4.81 -7.48 17.16
CA GLY A 174 -6.08 -6.87 16.77
C GLY A 174 -5.96 -5.65 15.84
N GLU A 175 -4.84 -4.92 15.88
CA GLU A 175 -4.59 -3.80 14.97
C GLU A 175 -4.29 -4.32 13.55
N ILE A 176 -3.44 -5.35 13.46
CA ILE A 176 -3.10 -5.97 12.18
C ILE A 176 -4.33 -6.64 11.56
N VAL A 177 -5.15 -7.34 12.37
CA VAL A 177 -6.43 -7.92 11.92
C VAL A 177 -7.32 -6.84 11.32
N LYS A 178 -7.44 -5.69 11.99
CA LYS A 178 -8.22 -4.56 11.48
C LYS A 178 -7.68 -4.08 10.13
N ILE A 179 -6.39 -3.80 10.00
CA ILE A 179 -5.80 -3.33 8.73
C ILE A 179 -5.98 -4.37 7.61
N TRP A 180 -5.70 -5.63 7.94
CA TRP A 180 -5.83 -6.75 7.01
C TRP A 180 -7.27 -6.91 6.50
N HIS A 181 -8.27 -6.74 7.36
CA HIS A 181 -9.67 -6.79 6.94
C HIS A 181 -10.00 -5.75 5.85
N TYR A 182 -9.46 -4.53 5.96
CA TYR A 182 -9.66 -3.52 4.91
C TYR A 182 -8.84 -3.83 3.66
N ALA A 183 -7.61 -4.35 3.83
CA ALA A 183 -6.78 -4.78 2.71
C ALA A 183 -7.47 -5.89 1.90
N SER A 184 -8.03 -6.92 2.55
CA SER A 184 -8.68 -8.06 1.89
C SER A 184 -9.93 -7.64 1.11
N MET A 185 -10.72 -6.69 1.65
CA MET A 185 -11.86 -6.10 0.95
C MET A 185 -11.42 -5.36 -0.31
N ARG A 186 -10.40 -4.48 -0.21
CA ARG A 186 -9.87 -3.73 -1.37
C ARG A 186 -9.21 -4.63 -2.40
N ALA A 187 -8.59 -5.71 -1.95
CA ALA A 187 -7.98 -6.71 -2.79
C ALA A 187 -9.01 -7.64 -3.46
N GLY A 188 -10.29 -7.61 -3.08
CA GLY A 188 -11.29 -8.52 -3.63
C GLY A 188 -11.01 -9.99 -3.30
N VAL A 189 -10.25 -10.28 -2.23
CA VAL A 189 -9.87 -11.65 -1.82
C VAL A 189 -11.12 -12.51 -1.57
N HIS A 190 -12.19 -11.90 -1.04
CA HIS A 190 -13.46 -12.58 -0.82
C HIS A 190 -14.14 -13.03 -2.12
N ALA A 191 -13.99 -12.28 -3.21
CA ALA A 191 -14.49 -12.70 -4.52
C ALA A 191 -13.66 -13.89 -5.04
N MET A 192 -12.33 -13.82 -4.92
CA MET A 192 -11.43 -14.89 -5.36
C MET A 192 -11.69 -16.23 -4.64
N ARG A 193 -11.93 -16.21 -3.32
CA ARG A 193 -12.26 -17.43 -2.56
C ARG A 193 -13.59 -18.06 -2.98
N ARG A 194 -14.60 -17.26 -3.32
CA ARG A 194 -15.89 -17.77 -3.80
C ARG A 194 -15.73 -18.43 -5.17
N GLU A 195 -14.98 -17.82 -6.08
CA GLU A 195 -14.73 -18.40 -7.40
C GLU A 195 -13.91 -19.70 -7.33
N ALA A 196 -12.88 -19.76 -6.48
CA ALA A 196 -12.11 -20.98 -6.27
C ALA A 196 -12.95 -22.12 -5.68
N GLY A 197 -13.83 -21.81 -4.72
CA GLY A 197 -14.77 -22.78 -4.15
C GLY A 197 -15.80 -23.30 -5.16
N LEU A 198 -16.31 -22.42 -6.03
CA LEU A 198 -17.23 -22.81 -7.12
C LEU A 198 -16.56 -23.69 -8.17
N ARG A 199 -15.30 -23.42 -8.52
CA ARG A 199 -14.54 -24.26 -9.47
C ARG A 199 -14.23 -25.65 -8.89
N GLY A 200 -13.84 -25.72 -7.61
CA GLY A 200 -13.56 -27.00 -6.94
C GLY A 200 -14.78 -27.93 -6.85
N ALA A 201 -15.99 -27.37 -6.67
CA ALA A 201 -17.24 -28.14 -6.65
C ALA A 201 -17.62 -28.68 -8.04
N SER A 202 -17.34 -27.94 -9.12
CA SER A 202 -17.67 -28.37 -10.49
C SER A 202 -16.79 -29.51 -11.02
N THR A 203 -15.56 -29.64 -10.54
CA THR A 203 -14.66 -30.73 -10.93
C THR A 203 -14.95 -32.04 -10.20
N SER A 204 -15.56 -32.03 -9.01
CA SER A 204 -15.87 -33.28 -8.30
C SER A 204 -17.11 -34.00 -8.84
N GLU A 205 -18.04 -33.32 -9.51
CA GLU A 205 -19.21 -33.96 -10.14
C GLU A 205 -18.88 -34.61 -11.50
N ALA A 206 -17.84 -34.13 -12.21
CA ALA A 206 -17.45 -34.70 -13.50
C ALA A 206 -16.66 -36.02 -13.38
N GLU A 207 -15.95 -36.26 -12.27
CA GLU A 207 -15.20 -37.52 -12.06
C GLU A 207 -16.08 -38.68 -11.57
N VAL A 208 -17.26 -38.42 -11.01
CA VAL A 208 -18.18 -39.47 -10.55
C VAL A 208 -18.95 -40.11 -11.73
N SER A 209 -19.07 -39.41 -12.86
CA SER A 209 -19.82 -39.92 -14.02
C SER A 209 -19.00 -40.71 -15.05
N LEU A 210 -17.69 -40.88 -14.82
CA LEU A 210 -16.80 -41.69 -15.69
C LEU A 210 -16.56 -43.12 -15.17
N TRP A 211 -17.16 -43.48 -14.03
CA TRP A 211 -17.08 -44.80 -13.40
C TRP A 211 -18.45 -45.44 -13.10
N SER A 212 -19.49 -45.01 -13.83
CA SER A 212 -20.82 -45.66 -13.86
C SER A 212 -21.19 -46.01 -15.30
#